data_AF-A0A0G0BBM2-F1
#
_entry.id   AF-A0A0G0BBM2-F1
#
_cell.length_a   1.000
_cell.length_b   1.000
_cell.length_c   1.000
_cell.angle_alpha   90.00
_cell.angle_beta   90.00
_cell.angle_gamma   90.00
#
_symmetry.space_group_name_H-M   'P 1'
#
loop_
_entity.id
_entity.type
_entity.pdbx_description
1 polymer ?
#
loop_
_entity_poly.entity_id
_entity_poly.type
_entity_poly.pdbx_seq_one_letter_code
_entity_poly.pdbx_strand_id
1 'polypeptide(L)'
;MINLNIFKIEYHWHEGDYEETLLGKNVEREEFEKDIINAKEFAESLIGKEIEEGEYLGKGYRIDCLPEYYEQIIWFLTEKLGYIICYIDEDIDYTVDDFSDKKISITKSERKIERNDLKC
;
A
#
# COMPACT_ATOMS: atom_id res chain seq x y z
N MET A 1 4.43 21.35 7.39
CA MET A 1 4.14 19.93 7.65
C MET A 1 3.02 19.53 6.71
N ILE A 2 3.21 18.46 5.95
CA ILE A 2 2.14 17.87 5.14
C ILE A 2 1.41 16.91 6.06
N ASN A 3 0.13 17.13 6.30
CA ASN A 3 -0.71 16.15 7.00
C ASN A 3 -1.09 15.09 5.99
N LEU A 4 -0.80 13.83 6.26
CA LEU A 4 -1.19 12.71 5.40
C LEU A 4 -2.18 11.86 6.16
N ASN A 5 -3.29 11.52 5.51
CA ASN A 5 -4.13 10.43 5.93
C ASN A 5 -3.60 9.15 5.26
N ILE A 6 -3.52 8.07 6.03
CA ILE A 6 -3.07 6.77 5.55
C ILE A 6 -4.29 5.88 5.38
N PHE A 7 -4.46 5.35 4.17
CA PHE A 7 -5.53 4.44 3.80
C PHE A 7 -4.94 3.08 3.52
N LYS A 8 -5.62 2.04 4.01
CA LYS A 8 -5.26 0.66 3.73
C LYS A 8 -6.19 0.08 2.67
N ILE A 9 -5.62 -0.54 1.64
CA ILE A 9 -6.35 -1.31 0.63
C ILE A 9 -5.89 -2.75 0.68
N GLU A 10 -6.83 -3.64 0.99
CA GLU A 10 -6.59 -5.08 1.03
C GLU A 10 -7.21 -5.77 -0.18
N TYR A 11 -6.48 -6.71 -0.73
CA TYR A 11 -6.92 -7.65 -1.74
C TYR A 11 -7.01 -9.04 -1.12
N HIS A 12 -8.17 -9.68 -1.27
CA HIS A 12 -8.42 -11.03 -0.79
C HIS A 12 -8.90 -11.88 -1.97
N TRP A 13 -8.06 -12.79 -2.43
CA TRP A 13 -8.44 -13.78 -3.43
C TRP A 13 -8.97 -15.04 -2.77
N HIS A 14 -10.05 -15.58 -3.33
CA HIS A 14 -10.73 -16.75 -2.80
C HIS A 14 -9.88 -18.03 -2.70
N GLU A 15 -8.77 -18.13 -3.45
CA GLU A 15 -7.83 -19.25 -3.36
C GLU A 15 -6.71 -19.04 -2.34
N GLY A 16 -6.75 -17.93 -1.58
CA GLY A 16 -5.86 -17.67 -0.45
C GLY A 16 -4.78 -16.61 -0.66
N ASP A 17 -4.71 -16.01 -1.85
CA ASP A 17 -3.80 -14.88 -2.07
C ASP A 17 -4.32 -13.64 -1.35
N TYR A 18 -3.40 -12.98 -0.63
CA TYR A 18 -3.67 -11.76 0.12
C TYR A 18 -2.59 -10.74 -0.20
N GLU A 19 -3.01 -9.54 -0.61
CA GLU A 19 -2.12 -8.40 -0.76
C GLU A 19 -2.64 -7.20 0.04
N GLU A 20 -1.72 -6.42 0.60
CA GLU A 20 -2.02 -5.22 1.36
C GLU A 20 -1.15 -4.07 0.84
N THR A 21 -1.77 -2.92 0.57
CA THR A 21 -1.06 -1.69 0.21
C THR A 21 -1.56 -0.55 1.10
N LEU A 22 -0.62 0.18 1.71
CA LEU A 22 -0.88 1.42 2.43
C LEU A 22 -0.60 2.62 1.52
N LEU A 23 -1.56 3.53 1.43
CA LEU A 23 -1.47 4.73 0.61
C LEU A 23 -1.62 5.99 1.47
N GLY A 24 -0.72 6.95 1.30
CA GLY A 24 -0.75 8.24 1.98
C GLY A 24 -1.13 9.39 1.04
N LYS A 25 -2.06 10.25 1.46
CA LYS A 25 -2.33 11.55 0.79
C LYS A 25 -3.03 12.51 1.75
N ASN A 26 -2.85 13.82 1.52
CA ASN A 26 -3.56 14.86 2.27
C ASN A 26 -4.98 15.07 1.71
N VAL A 27 -5.87 14.09 1.94
CA VAL A 27 -7.27 14.12 1.53
C VAL A 27 -8.15 13.56 2.63
N GLU A 28 -9.37 14.06 2.74
CA GLU A 28 -10.35 13.51 3.68
C GLU A 28 -10.88 12.14 3.21
N ARG A 29 -11.48 11.39 4.13
CA ARG A 29 -12.00 10.05 3.86
C ARG A 29 -13.01 10.04 2.70
N GLU A 30 -13.93 10.99 2.66
CA GLU A 30 -14.98 11.05 1.62
C GLU A 30 -14.40 11.33 0.23
N GLU A 31 -13.24 11.97 0.14
CA GLU A 31 -12.53 12.18 -1.12
C GLU A 31 -11.79 10.91 -1.53
N PHE A 32 -11.12 10.22 -0.59
CA PHE A 32 -10.54 8.90 -0.84
C PHE A 32 -11.58 7.89 -1.33
N GLU A 33 -12.78 7.88 -0.74
CA GLU A 33 -13.88 6.99 -1.18
C GLU A 33 -14.35 7.28 -2.62
N LYS A 34 -14.22 8.52 -3.12
CA LYS A 34 -14.47 8.84 -4.53
C LYS A 34 -13.30 8.42 -5.41
N ASP A 35 -12.09 8.66 -4.96
CA ASP A 35 -10.86 8.30 -5.68
C ASP A 35 -10.77 6.79 -5.90
N ILE A 36 -11.12 5.97 -4.90
CA ILE A 36 -11.12 4.50 -5.04
C ILE A 36 -12.19 4.00 -6.01
N ILE A 37 -13.37 4.64 -6.03
CA ILE A 37 -14.43 4.33 -7.01
C ILE A 37 -13.94 4.67 -8.42
N ASN A 38 -13.34 5.83 -8.61
CA ASN A 38 -12.78 6.23 -9.91
C ASN A 38 -11.65 5.29 -10.37
N ALA A 39 -10.76 4.89 -9.45
CA ALA A 39 -9.69 3.94 -9.74
C ALA A 39 -10.25 2.56 -10.14
N LYS A 40 -11.31 2.11 -9.45
CA LYS A 40 -12.04 0.89 -9.79
C LYS A 40 -12.67 0.99 -11.19
N GLU A 41 -13.41 2.05 -11.48
CA GLU A 41 -14.03 2.27 -12.80
C GLU A 41 -12.98 2.32 -13.92
N PHE A 42 -11.83 2.96 -13.66
CA PHE A 42 -10.69 2.94 -14.56
C PHE A 42 -10.19 1.51 -14.82
N ALA A 43 -9.93 0.73 -13.78
CA ALA A 43 -9.49 -0.65 -13.92
C ALA A 43 -10.53 -1.52 -14.66
N GLU A 44 -11.82 -1.34 -14.37
CA GLU A 44 -12.92 -2.01 -15.09
C GLU A 44 -13.00 -1.59 -16.57
N SER A 45 -12.56 -0.39 -16.92
CA SER A 45 -12.52 0.06 -18.32
C SER A 45 -11.41 -0.60 -19.15
N LEU A 46 -10.45 -1.25 -18.49
CA LEU A 46 -9.30 -1.92 -19.10
C LEU A 46 -9.52 -3.42 -19.33
N ILE A 47 -10.65 -3.97 -18.88
CA ILE A 47 -10.99 -5.38 -19.03
C ILE A 47 -11.01 -5.77 -20.50
N GLY A 48 -10.29 -6.85 -20.83
CA GLY A 48 -10.25 -7.37 -22.19
C GLY A 48 -9.51 -6.47 -23.19
N LYS A 49 -8.85 -5.39 -22.73
CA LYS A 49 -7.94 -4.59 -23.54
C LYS A 49 -6.51 -5.09 -23.36
N GLU A 50 -5.80 -5.17 -24.48
CA GLU A 50 -4.35 -5.36 -24.48
C GLU A 50 -3.70 -4.02 -24.18
N ILE A 51 -2.82 -4.00 -23.16
CA ILE A 51 -2.12 -2.78 -22.75
C ILE A 51 -0.74 -2.80 -23.39
N GLU A 52 -0.40 -1.76 -24.15
CA GLU A 52 0.92 -1.64 -24.77
C GLU A 52 2.03 -1.51 -23.70
N GLU A 53 3.19 -2.07 -24.01
CA GLU A 53 4.36 -2.03 -23.14
C GLU A 53 4.80 -0.56 -22.93
N GLY A 54 4.57 -0.04 -21.72
CA GLY A 54 5.01 1.30 -21.29
C GLY A 54 3.91 2.26 -20.87
N GLU A 55 2.62 1.96 -21.11
CA GLU A 55 1.56 2.94 -20.86
C GLU A 55 1.01 2.97 -19.43
N TYR A 56 0.77 1.80 -18.81
CA TYR A 56 0.08 1.72 -17.51
C TYR A 56 0.77 0.83 -16.48
N LEU A 57 1.53 -0.19 -16.89
CA LEU A 57 2.40 -0.97 -16.00
C LEU A 57 3.65 -1.53 -16.70
N GLY A 58 3.93 -1.13 -17.94
CA GLY A 58 5.13 -1.60 -18.67
C GLY A 58 5.15 -3.12 -18.93
N LYS A 59 4.01 -3.79 -18.81
CA LYS A 59 3.95 -5.25 -18.62
C LYS A 59 3.32 -6.00 -19.80
N GLY A 60 2.62 -5.35 -20.74
CA GLY A 60 2.17 -5.99 -21.98
C GLY A 60 1.09 -7.08 -21.82
N TYR A 61 0.30 -7.05 -20.74
CA TYR A 61 -0.71 -8.08 -20.45
C TYR A 61 -2.14 -7.56 -20.63
N ARG A 62 -3.06 -8.47 -20.94
CA ARG A 62 -4.50 -8.24 -20.97
C ARG A 62 -5.05 -8.38 -19.55
N ILE A 63 -5.90 -7.45 -19.11
CA ILE A 63 -6.55 -7.57 -17.79
C ILE A 63 -7.67 -8.59 -17.88
N ASP A 64 -7.38 -9.79 -17.38
CA ASP A 64 -8.29 -10.93 -17.39
C ASP A 64 -8.55 -11.53 -15.98
N CYS A 65 -7.75 -11.17 -14.96
CA CYS A 65 -7.91 -11.68 -13.61
C CYS A 65 -7.73 -10.62 -12.51
N LEU A 66 -8.28 -10.93 -11.33
CA LEU A 66 -8.45 -10.04 -10.17
C LEU A 66 -7.14 -9.42 -9.62
N PRO A 67 -5.99 -10.10 -9.58
CA PRO A 67 -4.73 -9.49 -9.16
C PRO A 67 -4.32 -8.28 -10.02
N GLU A 68 -4.52 -8.37 -11.33
CA GLU A 68 -4.19 -7.31 -12.28
C GLU A 68 -5.12 -6.10 -12.09
N TYR A 69 -6.38 -6.31 -11.72
CA TYR A 69 -7.26 -5.20 -11.34
C TYR A 69 -6.75 -4.47 -10.11
N TYR A 70 -6.28 -5.21 -9.11
CA TYR A 70 -5.72 -4.61 -7.91
C TYR A 70 -4.47 -3.77 -8.25
N GLU A 71 -3.54 -4.31 -9.04
CA GLU A 71 -2.37 -3.55 -9.50
C GLU A 71 -2.77 -2.26 -10.24
N GLN A 72 -3.79 -2.29 -11.10
CA GLN A 72 -4.26 -1.08 -11.81
C GLN A 72 -4.89 -0.04 -10.88
N ILE A 73 -5.64 -0.48 -9.86
CA ILE A 73 -6.21 0.43 -8.88
C ILE A 73 -5.10 1.17 -8.14
N ILE A 74 -4.09 0.42 -7.65
CA ILE A 74 -2.95 1.01 -6.95
C ILE A 74 -2.17 1.96 -7.87
N TRP A 75 -1.92 1.55 -9.12
CA TRP A 75 -1.26 2.40 -10.11
C TRP A 75 -2.03 3.70 -10.37
N PHE A 76 -3.35 3.63 -10.56
CA PHE A 76 -4.15 4.83 -10.83
C PHE A 76 -4.09 5.81 -9.65
N LEU A 77 -4.23 5.31 -8.43
CA LEU A 77 -4.14 6.13 -7.23
C LEU A 77 -2.74 6.78 -7.13
N THR A 78 -1.67 6.04 -7.38
CA THR A 78 -0.30 6.55 -7.25
C THR A 78 0.10 7.50 -8.38
N GLU A 79 -0.05 7.08 -9.64
CA GLU A 79 0.45 7.83 -10.80
C GLU A 79 -0.51 8.91 -11.31
N LYS A 80 -1.83 8.71 -11.19
CA LYS A 80 -2.81 9.72 -11.65
C LYS A 80 -3.23 10.65 -10.53
N LEU A 81 -3.42 10.12 -9.33
CA LEU A 81 -3.96 10.89 -8.21
C LEU A 81 -2.88 11.29 -7.19
N GLY A 82 -1.63 10.88 -7.36
CA GLY A 82 -0.50 11.34 -6.57
C GLY A 82 -0.49 10.83 -5.12
N TYR A 83 -1.09 9.67 -4.86
CA TYR A 83 -0.93 8.98 -3.59
C TYR A 83 0.50 8.42 -3.47
N ILE A 84 1.05 8.42 -2.27
CA ILE A 84 2.36 7.79 -2.01
C ILE A 84 2.16 6.40 -1.41
N ILE A 85 3.00 5.44 -1.80
CA ILE A 85 3.05 4.13 -1.14
C ILE A 85 3.76 4.27 0.21
N CYS A 86 3.10 3.79 1.26
CA CYS A 86 3.63 3.75 2.61
C CYS A 86 4.00 2.29 2.96
N TYR A 87 5.00 2.12 3.82
CA TYR A 87 5.36 0.83 4.39
C TYR A 87 5.49 0.96 5.90
N ILE A 88 5.10 -0.10 6.61
CA ILE A 88 5.37 -0.24 8.04
C ILE A 88 6.56 -1.19 8.16
N ASP A 89 7.62 -0.72 8.82
CA ASP A 89 8.74 -1.55 9.20
C ASP A 89 8.40 -2.24 10.54
N GLU A 90 7.87 -3.47 10.46
CA GLU A 90 7.46 -4.24 11.64
C GLU A 90 8.64 -4.70 12.52
N ASP A 91 9.86 -4.63 11.99
CA ASP A 91 11.08 -5.02 12.71
C ASP A 91 11.63 -3.89 13.58
N ILE A 92 11.14 -2.65 13.43
CA ILE A 92 11.68 -1.48 14.14
C ILE A 92 10.57 -0.76 14.91
N ASP A 93 10.77 -0.62 16.22
CA ASP A 93 9.94 0.21 17.08
C ASP A 93 10.74 1.35 17.74
N TYR A 94 10.05 2.48 17.95
CA TYR A 94 10.58 3.62 18.70
C TYR A 94 9.66 3.92 19.87
N THR A 95 10.21 3.92 21.08
CA THR A 95 9.48 4.27 22.30
C THR A 95 9.96 5.63 22.79
N VAL A 96 9.02 6.56 23.03
CA VAL A 96 9.28 7.85 23.67
C VAL A 96 8.83 7.75 25.11
N ASP A 97 9.75 7.99 26.05
CA ASP A 97 9.48 7.94 27.49
C ASP A 97 9.64 9.34 28.11
N ASP A 98 8.57 9.81 28.76
CA ASP A 98 8.45 11.08 29.46
C ASP A 98 8.21 10.91 30.98
N PHE A 99 8.32 9.69 31.53
CA PHE A 99 7.96 9.35 32.92
C PHE A 99 8.93 9.86 34.01
N SER A 100 9.90 10.73 33.68
CA SER A 100 10.89 11.21 34.65
C SER A 100 10.98 12.73 34.68
N ASP A 101 11.39 13.30 35.82
CA ASP A 101 11.81 14.71 35.95
C ASP A 101 13.07 15.05 35.11
N LYS A 102 13.57 14.10 34.30
CA LYS A 102 14.66 14.28 33.35
C LYS A 102 14.12 14.50 31.94
N LYS A 103 15.01 14.92 31.03
CA LYS A 103 14.72 15.13 29.61
C LYS A 103 14.06 13.89 28.98
N ILE A 104 13.11 14.14 28.08
CA ILE A 104 12.46 13.15 27.21
C ILE A 104 13.52 12.23 26.59
N SER A 105 13.30 10.92 26.69
CA SER A 105 14.20 9.90 26.13
C SER A 105 13.53 9.14 24.98
N ILE A 106 14.33 8.71 24.00
CA ILE A 106 13.88 7.95 22.83
C ILE A 106 14.71 6.65 22.78
N THR A 107 14.02 5.51 22.78
CA THR A 107 14.64 4.18 22.64
C THR A 107 14.19 3.56 21.32
N LYS A 108 15.15 3.02 20.56
CA LYS A 108 14.89 2.22 19.35
C LYS A 108 15.07 0.75 19.69
N SER A 109 14.09 -0.08 19.36
CA SER A 109 14.21 -1.53 19.43
C SER A 109 14.14 -2.12 18.02
N GLU A 110 15.01 -3.08 17.73
CA GLU A 110 15.00 -3.83 16.48
C GLU A 110 14.75 -5.31 16.78
N ARG A 111 13.72 -5.89 16.18
CA ARG A 111 13.47 -7.33 16.24
C ARG A 111 14.30 -8.01 15.15
N LYS A 112 15.39 -8.66 15.55
CA LYS A 112 16.11 -9.57 14.65
C LYS A 112 15.54 -10.97 14.82
N ILE A 113 14.77 -11.43 13.84
CA ILE A 113 14.45 -12.85 13.72
C ILE A 113 15.71 -13.54 13.20
N GLU A 114 16.58 -14.01 14.09
CA GLU A 114 17.62 -14.95 13.71
C GLU A 114 16.95 -16.27 13.33
N ARG A 115 17.00 -16.59 12.04
CA ARG A 115 16.52 -17.85 11.46
C ARG A 115 17.48 -18.99 11.83
N ASN A 116 17.69 -19.23 13.11
CA ASN A 116 18.42 -20.39 13.61
C ASN A 116 17.39 -21.47 14.01
N ASP A 117 17.55 -22.64 13.37
CA ASP A 117 16.84 -23.90 13.59
C ASP A 117 15.39 -24.04 13.08
N LEU A 118 15.21 -23.98 11.75
CA LEU A 118 14.43 -25.04 11.09
C LEU A 118 15.41 -26.15 10.72
N LYS A 119 15.73 -27.01 11.70
CA LYS A 119 16.26 -28.34 11.37
C LYS A 119 15.12 -29.14 10.74
N CYS A 120 15.46 -29.71 9.59
CA CYS A 120 14.70 -30.59 8.70
C CYS A 120 13.64 -31.46 9.38
#